data_AF-A0A1G7M9N4-F1
#
_entry.id   AF-A0A1G7M9N4-F1
#
_cell.length_a   1.000
_cell.length_b   1.000
_cell.length_c   1.000
_cell.angle_alpha   90.00
_cell.angle_beta   90.00
_cell.angle_gamma   90.00
#
_symmetry.space_group_name_H-M   'P 1'
#
loop_
_entity.id
_entity.type
_entity.pdbx_description
1 polymer ?
#
loop_
_entity_poly.entity_id
_entity_poly.type
_entity_poly.pdbx_seq_one_letter_code
_entity_poly.pdbx_strand_id
1 'polypeptide(L)'
;MRRSLFFIIVGLGGAAILVWLGLWQVQRLAEKEAIIADINARITATPVDLPSDPDPEADAYLPVTVTGEVGAEALHVLVSQKQKGAGYRVIAPMTLEGGRRILVDLGFTPTQNKETINPQGPATLTGNLQWPQEVDSFTPEPDTQGNIWFARNVPLMAQTLDTEPLLVVARDGTGPDPKITPLPVDTARIPNDHLQYVITWFSLAAIWLAMTVLFLRRRRAPATPKVD
;
A
#
# COMPACT_ATOMS: atom_id res chain seq x y z
N MET A 1 -54.10 -6.58 9.92
CA MET A 1 -53.24 -7.53 9.17
C MET A 1 -52.30 -6.85 8.16
N ARG A 2 -52.78 -6.04 7.20
CA ARG A 2 -51.93 -5.34 6.20
C ARG A 2 -50.75 -4.53 6.76
N ARG A 3 -50.96 -3.79 7.88
CA ARG A 3 -49.90 -2.97 8.49
C ARG A 3 -48.78 -3.80 9.10
N SER A 4 -49.09 -4.90 9.80
CA SER A 4 -48.06 -5.78 10.39
C SER A 4 -47.22 -6.50 9.34
N LEU A 5 -47.85 -6.88 8.22
CA LEU A 5 -47.16 -7.48 7.08
C LEU A 5 -46.13 -6.52 6.48
N PHE A 6 -46.47 -5.24 6.34
CA PHE A 6 -45.54 -4.21 5.87
C PHE A 6 -44.27 -4.11 6.75
N PHE A 7 -44.42 -4.04 8.08
CA PHE A 7 -43.25 -3.96 8.98
C PHE A 7 -42.40 -5.23 8.99
N ILE A 8 -43.01 -6.39 8.75
CA ILE A 8 -42.27 -7.65 8.59
C ILE A 8 -41.45 -7.62 7.30
N ILE A 9 -42.04 -7.17 6.19
CA ILE A 9 -41.34 -7.05 4.90
C ILE A 9 -40.18 -6.06 5.01
N VAL A 10 -40.39 -4.88 5.60
CA VAL A 10 -39.32 -3.89 5.79
C VAL A 10 -38.25 -4.40 6.76
N GLY A 11 -38.66 -5.04 7.86
CA GLY A 11 -37.75 -5.59 8.86
C GLY A 11 -36.84 -6.67 8.29
N LEU A 12 -37.43 -7.68 7.63
CA LEU A 12 -36.69 -8.78 7.01
C LEU A 12 -35.91 -8.34 5.78
N GLY A 13 -36.50 -7.48 4.94
CA GLY A 13 -35.83 -6.95 3.74
C GLY A 13 -34.61 -6.12 4.09
N GLY A 14 -34.72 -5.20 5.06
CA GLY A 14 -33.57 -4.44 5.55
C GLY A 14 -32.49 -5.32 6.15
N ALA A 15 -32.86 -6.29 6.98
CA ALA A 15 -31.91 -7.25 7.54
C ALA A 15 -31.22 -8.11 6.46
N ALA A 16 -31.96 -8.56 5.44
CA ALA A 16 -31.40 -9.33 4.33
C ALA A 16 -30.34 -8.54 3.55
N ILE A 17 -30.58 -7.24 3.31
CA ILE A 17 -29.60 -6.35 2.67
C ILE A 17 -28.34 -6.21 3.54
N LEU A 18 -28.50 -5.98 4.85
CA LEU A 18 -27.35 -5.83 5.76
C LEU A 18 -26.54 -7.12 5.87
N VAL A 19 -27.20 -8.28 5.93
CA VAL A 19 -26.53 -9.60 5.90
C VAL A 19 -25.80 -9.81 4.58
N TRP A 20 -26.43 -9.46 3.45
CA TRP A 20 -25.80 -9.55 2.14
C TRP A 20 -24.54 -8.67 2.04
N LEU A 21 -24.60 -7.42 2.54
CA LEU A 21 -23.43 -6.55 2.64
C LEU A 21 -22.34 -7.13 3.54
N GLY A 22 -22.71 -7.74 4.67
CA GLY A 22 -21.76 -8.43 5.56
C GLY A 22 -21.06 -9.61 4.88
N LEU A 23 -21.81 -10.44 4.14
CA LEU A 23 -21.25 -11.56 3.38
C LEU A 23 -20.33 -11.08 2.25
N TRP A 24 -20.72 -10.03 1.53
CA TRP A 24 -19.87 -9.41 0.52
C TRP A 24 -18.55 -8.91 1.11
N GLN A 25 -18.58 -8.29 2.30
CA GLN A 25 -17.37 -7.84 2.99
C GLN A 25 -16.47 -9.01 3.42
N VAL A 26 -17.02 -10.16 3.82
CA VAL A 26 -16.23 -11.38 4.12
C VAL A 26 -15.52 -11.89 2.86
N GLN A 27 -16.23 -11.96 1.73
CA GLN A 27 -15.63 -12.37 0.46
C GLN A 27 -14.51 -11.41 0.06
N ARG A 28 -14.77 -10.10 0.15
CA ARG A 28 -13.80 -9.08 -0.21
C ARG A 28 -12.58 -9.07 0.70
N LEU A 29 -12.75 -9.36 1.99
CA LEU A 29 -11.65 -9.56 2.94
C LEU A 29 -10.75 -10.70 2.48
N ALA A 30 -11.31 -11.87 2.18
CA ALA A 30 -10.55 -13.05 1.75
C ALA A 30 -9.81 -12.81 0.42
N GLU A 31 -10.46 -12.16 -0.56
CA GLU A 31 -9.81 -11.74 -1.81
C GLU A 31 -8.61 -10.82 -1.54
N LYS A 32 -8.79 -9.82 -0.67
CA LYS A 32 -7.75 -8.84 -0.35
C LYS A 32 -6.58 -9.49 0.38
N GLU A 33 -6.87 -10.38 1.34
CA GLU A 33 -5.86 -11.14 2.07
C GLU A 33 -5.05 -12.06 1.14
N ALA A 34 -5.70 -12.74 0.19
CA ALA A 34 -5.01 -13.58 -0.78
C ALA A 34 -4.03 -12.79 -1.65
N ILE A 35 -4.42 -11.59 -2.13
CA ILE A 35 -3.54 -10.70 -2.90
C ILE A 35 -2.35 -10.24 -2.05
N ILE A 36 -2.60 -9.83 -0.81
CA ILE A 36 -1.54 -9.39 0.11
C ILE A 36 -0.57 -10.54 0.42
N ALA A 37 -1.08 -11.76 0.59
CA ALA A 37 -0.27 -12.94 0.82
C ALA A 37 0.62 -13.27 -0.39
N ASP A 38 0.08 -13.21 -1.61
CA ASP A 38 0.86 -13.41 -2.84
C ASP A 38 1.99 -12.38 -2.98
N ILE A 39 1.70 -11.10 -2.76
CA ILE A 39 2.71 -10.04 -2.82
C ILE A 39 3.79 -10.27 -1.76
N ASN A 40 3.43 -10.60 -0.51
CA ASN A 40 4.41 -10.86 0.54
C ASN A 40 5.28 -12.09 0.23
N ALA A 41 4.71 -13.15 -0.33
CA ALA A 41 5.44 -14.33 -0.75
C ALA A 41 6.46 -13.99 -1.85
N ARG A 42 6.09 -13.14 -2.82
CA ARG A 42 7.01 -12.66 -3.86
C ARG A 42 8.12 -11.80 -3.28
N ILE A 43 7.79 -10.81 -2.44
CA ILE A 43 8.77 -9.87 -1.87
C ILE A 43 9.87 -10.59 -1.08
N THR A 44 9.51 -11.67 -0.40
CA THR A 44 10.40 -12.42 0.51
C THR A 44 11.01 -13.68 -0.10
N ALA A 45 10.74 -13.97 -1.38
CA ALA A 45 11.32 -15.10 -2.08
C ALA A 45 12.85 -14.99 -2.18
N THR A 46 13.51 -16.11 -2.49
CA THR A 46 14.96 -16.14 -2.69
C THR A 46 15.35 -15.21 -3.85
N PRO A 47 16.29 -14.27 -3.63
CA PRO A 47 16.76 -13.38 -4.68
C PRO A 47 17.38 -14.12 -5.86
N VAL A 48 17.13 -13.60 -7.06
CA VAL A 48 17.75 -14.03 -8.31
C VAL A 48 18.65 -12.93 -8.88
N ASP A 49 19.40 -13.25 -9.93
CA ASP A 49 20.13 -12.23 -10.69
C ASP A 49 19.16 -11.29 -11.41
N LEU A 50 19.55 -10.02 -11.57
CA LEU A 50 18.74 -9.05 -12.28
C LEU A 50 18.53 -9.48 -13.75
N PRO A 51 17.29 -9.66 -14.22
CA PRO A 51 17.02 -9.99 -15.61
C PRO A 51 17.56 -8.93 -16.57
N SER A 52 18.01 -9.34 -17.77
CA SER A 52 18.53 -8.41 -18.78
C SER A 52 17.46 -7.46 -19.32
N ASP A 53 16.22 -7.94 -19.45
CA ASP A 53 15.07 -7.18 -19.95
C ASP A 53 13.86 -7.52 -19.07
N PRO A 54 13.72 -6.88 -17.89
CA PRO A 54 12.65 -7.20 -16.97
C PRO A 54 11.30 -6.65 -17.46
N ASP A 55 10.25 -7.46 -17.32
CA ASP A 55 8.89 -7.06 -17.63
C ASP A 55 8.25 -6.35 -16.41
N PRO A 56 7.77 -5.10 -16.55
CA PRO A 56 7.24 -4.35 -15.41
C PRO A 56 6.05 -4.98 -14.69
N GLU A 57 5.26 -5.83 -15.35
CA GLU A 57 4.10 -6.49 -14.76
C GLU A 57 4.47 -7.87 -14.19
N ALA A 58 5.18 -8.69 -14.96
CA ALA A 58 5.54 -10.05 -14.57
C ALA A 58 6.62 -10.09 -13.49
N ASP A 59 7.61 -9.20 -13.57
CA ASP A 59 8.73 -9.12 -12.64
C ASP A 59 8.49 -8.12 -11.49
N ALA A 60 7.27 -7.58 -11.39
CA ALA A 60 6.88 -6.76 -10.24
C ALA A 60 7.11 -7.55 -8.93
N TYR A 61 7.83 -6.91 -8.00
CA TYR A 61 8.23 -7.47 -6.71
C TYR A 61 9.28 -8.58 -6.77
N LEU A 62 9.82 -8.94 -7.95
CA LEU A 62 10.87 -9.95 -8.08
C LEU A 62 12.08 -9.57 -7.20
N PRO A 63 12.48 -10.44 -6.25
CA PRO A 63 13.66 -10.16 -5.44
C PRO A 63 14.93 -10.36 -6.26
N VAL A 64 15.80 -9.36 -6.24
CA VAL A 64 17.06 -9.38 -6.98
C VAL A 64 18.23 -8.96 -6.10
N THR A 65 19.40 -9.49 -6.40
CA THR A 65 20.67 -9.01 -5.84
C THR A 65 21.48 -8.31 -6.93
N VAL A 66 21.91 -7.07 -6.65
CA VAL A 66 22.71 -6.25 -7.58
C VAL A 66 23.99 -5.79 -6.90
N THR A 67 25.10 -5.79 -7.65
CA THR A 67 26.42 -5.33 -7.19
C THR A 67 27.01 -4.37 -8.22
N GLY A 68 27.66 -3.30 -7.75
CA GLY A 68 28.12 -2.22 -8.61
C GLY A 68 28.47 -0.94 -7.85
N GLU A 69 28.66 0.15 -8.59
CA GLU A 69 29.04 1.47 -8.07
C GLU A 69 27.82 2.40 -8.08
N VAL A 70 27.41 2.89 -6.92
CA VAL A 70 26.34 3.89 -6.79
C VAL A 70 26.90 5.28 -7.10
N GLY A 71 26.18 6.06 -7.90
CA GLY A 71 26.53 7.44 -8.28
C GLY A 71 26.21 8.46 -7.19
N ALA A 72 26.80 9.66 -7.32
CA ALA A 72 26.58 10.76 -6.37
C ALA A 72 25.26 11.51 -6.65
N GLU A 73 24.79 11.47 -7.90
CA GLU A 73 23.61 12.16 -8.39
C GLU A 73 22.28 11.52 -7.90
N ALA A 74 21.93 11.72 -6.63
CA ALA A 74 20.69 11.19 -6.09
C ALA A 74 19.49 12.14 -6.19
N LEU A 75 18.33 11.58 -6.49
CA LEU A 75 17.02 12.23 -6.43
C LEU A 75 16.40 12.01 -5.04
N HIS A 76 15.75 13.06 -4.52
CA HIS A 76 15.10 13.01 -3.21
C HIS A 76 13.58 13.00 -3.36
N VAL A 77 12.97 11.84 -3.11
CA VAL A 77 11.50 11.68 -3.16
C VAL A 77 10.92 11.93 -1.78
N LEU A 78 10.13 12.99 -1.65
CA LEU A 78 9.52 13.39 -0.39
C LEU A 78 8.56 12.29 0.10
N VAL A 79 8.79 11.82 1.32
CA VAL A 79 7.92 10.84 1.99
C VAL A 79 7.74 11.17 3.46
N SER A 80 6.70 10.58 4.05
CA SER A 80 6.48 10.63 5.50
C SER A 80 6.43 9.21 6.05
N GLN A 81 7.13 8.99 7.16
CA GLN A 81 7.20 7.71 7.85
C GLN A 81 6.54 7.83 9.23
N LYS A 82 5.66 6.89 9.56
CA LYS A 82 5.01 6.84 10.88
C LYS A 82 6.11 6.77 11.95
N GLN A 83 6.02 7.61 12.98
CA GLN A 83 7.01 7.77 14.06
C GLN A 83 8.38 8.39 13.68
N LYS A 84 8.79 8.41 12.41
CA LYS A 84 10.05 9.07 11.99
C LYS A 84 9.84 10.50 11.46
N GLY A 85 8.63 10.81 10.97
CA GLY A 85 8.30 12.11 10.40
C GLY A 85 8.65 12.22 8.91
N ALA A 86 8.78 13.46 8.43
CA ALA A 86 9.11 13.74 7.04
C ALA A 86 10.57 13.39 6.73
N GLY A 87 10.82 12.94 5.50
CA GLY A 87 12.15 12.66 4.99
C GLY A 87 12.10 12.41 3.49
N TYR A 88 13.20 11.86 2.98
CA TYR A 88 13.34 11.57 1.57
C TYR A 88 13.67 10.10 1.35
N ARG A 89 13.10 9.50 0.30
CA ARG A 89 13.69 8.31 -0.31
C ARG A 89 14.81 8.77 -1.23
N VAL A 90 15.97 8.13 -1.14
CA VAL A 90 17.16 8.46 -1.92
C VAL A 90 17.25 7.50 -3.09
N ILE A 91 16.98 8.00 -4.30
CA ILE A 91 17.05 7.23 -5.55
C ILE A 91 18.33 7.66 -6.26
N ALA A 92 19.23 6.73 -6.53
CA ALA A 92 20.51 7.00 -7.18
C ALA A 92 20.73 6.07 -8.37
N PRO A 93 21.55 6.45 -9.36
CA PRO A 93 21.98 5.50 -10.38
C PRO A 93 23.00 4.53 -9.78
N MET A 94 22.96 3.29 -10.25
CA MET A 94 23.98 2.29 -9.95
C MET A 94 24.51 1.71 -11.24
N THR A 95 25.83 1.74 -11.41
CA THR A 95 26.52 1.14 -12.55
C THR A 95 26.92 -0.27 -12.18
N LEU A 96 26.28 -1.25 -12.80
CA LEU A 96 26.56 -2.67 -12.61
C LEU A 96 27.79 -3.11 -13.40
N GLU A 97 28.26 -4.33 -13.13
CA GLU A 97 29.24 -5.00 -14.00
C GLU A 97 28.69 -5.08 -15.44
N GLY A 98 29.54 -4.75 -16.42
CA GLY A 98 29.13 -4.65 -17.83
C GLY A 98 28.63 -3.26 -18.27
N GLY A 99 28.60 -2.27 -17.37
CA GLY A 99 28.31 -0.87 -17.69
C GLY A 99 26.82 -0.52 -17.72
N ARG A 100 25.94 -1.47 -17.37
CA ARG A 100 24.50 -1.27 -17.25
C ARG A 100 24.20 -0.29 -16.11
N ARG A 101 23.42 0.76 -16.37
CA ARG A 101 23.04 1.78 -15.38
C ARG A 101 21.57 1.61 -15.01
N ILE A 102 21.27 1.40 -13.73
CA ILE A 102 19.91 1.18 -13.22
C ILE A 102 19.56 2.18 -12.12
N LEU A 103 18.27 2.38 -11.82
CA LEU A 103 17.88 3.10 -10.61
C LEU A 103 17.89 2.15 -9.41
N VAL A 104 18.49 2.62 -8.32
CA VAL A 104 18.38 1.99 -7.00
C VAL A 104 17.80 2.97 -6.00
N ASP A 105 16.86 2.48 -5.23
CA ASP A 105 16.30 3.20 -4.11
C ASP A 105 16.90 2.66 -2.83
N LEU A 106 17.79 3.47 -2.26
CA LEU A 106 18.61 3.14 -1.10
C LEU A 106 17.81 3.19 0.21
N GLY A 107 16.63 3.82 0.18
CA GLY A 107 15.75 3.95 1.32
C GLY A 107 15.66 5.37 1.87
N PHE A 108 15.35 5.48 3.15
CA PHE A 108 14.93 6.71 3.83
C PHE A 108 16.08 7.45 4.51
N THR A 109 16.06 8.78 4.39
CA THR A 109 16.85 9.71 5.21
C THR A 109 15.97 10.84 5.75
N PRO A 110 16.13 11.31 7.00
CA PRO A 110 15.44 12.49 7.52
C PRO A 110 15.74 13.75 6.69
N THR A 111 14.81 14.72 6.67
CA THR A 111 14.98 15.95 5.88
C THR A 111 16.23 16.76 6.25
N GLN A 112 16.68 16.67 7.50
CA GLN A 112 17.89 17.37 8.00
C GLN A 112 19.18 16.84 7.35
N ASN A 113 19.17 15.61 6.84
CA ASN A 113 20.35 14.98 6.28
C ASN A 113 20.52 15.24 4.77
N LYS A 114 19.52 15.83 4.09
CA LYS A 114 19.46 15.98 2.62
C LYS A 114 20.78 16.48 2.00
N GLU A 115 21.38 17.52 2.58
CA GLU A 115 22.59 18.15 2.03
C GLU A 115 23.90 17.48 2.53
N THR A 116 23.80 16.49 3.42
CA THR A 116 24.96 15.84 4.03
C THR A 116 25.16 14.41 3.55
N ILE A 117 24.12 13.76 3.02
CA ILE A 117 24.24 12.40 2.55
C ILE A 117 25.19 12.32 1.37
N ASN A 118 25.92 11.22 1.25
CA ASN A 118 26.72 10.90 0.08
C ASN A 118 26.48 9.43 -0.31
N PRO A 119 25.55 9.17 -1.23
CA PRO A 119 25.22 7.83 -1.66
C PRO A 119 26.26 7.22 -2.60
N GLN A 120 27.37 7.90 -2.89
CA GLN A 120 28.37 7.39 -3.82
C GLN A 120 29.21 6.26 -3.19
N GLY A 121 29.44 5.19 -3.97
CA GLY A 121 30.43 4.16 -3.65
C GLY A 121 29.98 2.75 -4.01
N PRO A 122 30.83 1.74 -3.75
CA PRO A 122 30.52 0.35 -4.04
C PRO A 122 29.39 -0.15 -3.12
N ALA A 123 28.43 -0.87 -3.70
CA ALA A 123 27.32 -1.44 -2.97
C ALA A 123 26.94 -2.83 -3.50
N THR A 124 26.51 -3.70 -2.60
CA THR A 124 25.78 -4.94 -2.91
C THR A 124 24.43 -4.84 -2.23
N LEU A 125 23.37 -4.76 -3.02
CA LEU A 125 22.00 -4.53 -2.56
C LEU A 125 21.14 -5.74 -2.89
N THR A 126 20.35 -6.17 -1.91
CA THR A 126 19.25 -7.12 -2.13
C THR A 126 17.95 -6.36 -1.96
N GLY A 127 17.11 -6.43 -2.98
CA GLY A 127 15.89 -5.63 -3.06
C GLY A 127 14.85 -6.26 -3.95
N ASN A 128 13.84 -5.48 -4.32
CA ASN A 128 12.76 -5.92 -5.19
C ASN A 128 12.63 -4.98 -6.38
N LEU A 129 12.36 -5.54 -7.55
CA LEU A 129 11.97 -4.76 -8.72
C LEU A 129 10.61 -4.10 -8.49
N GLN A 130 10.48 -2.82 -8.84
CA GLN A 130 9.22 -2.09 -8.67
C GLN A 130 9.05 -1.00 -9.72
N TRP A 131 7.84 -0.87 -10.27
CA TRP A 131 7.41 0.26 -11.09
C TRP A 131 6.20 0.94 -10.46
N PRO A 132 6.39 1.83 -9.46
CA PRO A 132 5.28 2.46 -8.76
C PRO A 132 4.42 3.33 -9.68
N GLN A 133 3.11 3.12 -9.61
CA GLN A 133 2.12 4.01 -10.25
C GLN A 133 1.66 5.04 -9.22
N GLU A 134 2.51 6.06 -8.99
CA GLU A 134 2.32 7.09 -7.96
C GLU A 134 1.93 8.47 -8.51
N VAL A 135 1.86 8.62 -9.84
CA VAL A 135 1.53 9.89 -10.49
C VAL A 135 0.08 9.88 -10.96
N ASP A 136 -0.65 10.91 -10.57
CA ASP A 136 -2.01 11.19 -11.03
C ASP A 136 -2.19 12.70 -11.34
N SER A 137 -3.41 13.12 -11.65
CA SER A 137 -3.72 14.53 -11.97
C SER A 137 -3.55 15.51 -10.79
N PHE A 138 -3.34 15.01 -9.57
CA PHE A 138 -3.13 15.81 -8.36
C PHE A 138 -1.67 15.78 -7.88
N THR A 139 -0.83 14.96 -8.51
CA THR A 139 0.58 14.85 -8.20
C THR A 139 1.32 16.04 -8.82
N PRO A 140 1.98 16.90 -8.02
CA PRO A 140 2.75 18.01 -8.56
C PRO A 140 3.95 17.52 -9.37
N GLU A 141 4.35 18.31 -10.37
CA GLU A 141 5.63 18.13 -11.07
C GLU A 141 6.81 18.25 -10.08
N PRO A 142 7.91 17.52 -10.30
CA PRO A 142 9.08 17.59 -9.42
C PRO A 142 9.71 18.99 -9.44
N ASP A 143 10.14 19.46 -8.28
CA ASP A 143 10.98 20.65 -8.17
C ASP A 143 12.43 20.26 -8.48
N THR A 144 12.83 20.49 -9.72
CA THR A 144 14.18 20.15 -10.20
C THR A 144 15.27 21.05 -9.61
N GLN A 145 14.94 22.28 -9.18
CA GLN A 145 15.93 23.18 -8.57
C GLN A 145 16.18 22.80 -7.11
N GLY A 146 15.11 22.51 -6.37
CA GLY A 146 15.21 22.02 -4.99
C GLY A 146 15.64 20.56 -4.88
N ASN A 147 15.64 19.81 -5.99
CA ASN A 147 15.74 18.36 -6.04
C ASN A 147 14.73 17.70 -5.10
N ILE A 148 13.45 18.03 -5.28
CA ILE A 148 12.34 17.47 -4.52
C ILE A 148 11.36 16.81 -5.48
N TRP A 149 11.19 15.51 -5.33
CA TRP A 149 10.29 14.71 -6.12
C TRP A 149 9.09 14.30 -5.28
N PHE A 150 7.89 14.36 -5.87
CA PHE A 150 6.64 14.06 -5.15
C PHE A 150 6.15 12.62 -5.38
N ALA A 151 6.71 11.91 -6.35
CA ALA A 151 6.36 10.54 -6.70
C ALA A 151 7.54 9.82 -7.35
N ARG A 152 7.54 8.49 -7.30
CA ARG A 152 8.52 7.62 -7.97
C ARG A 152 8.13 7.36 -9.42
N ASN A 153 8.20 8.40 -10.24
CA ASN A 153 8.02 8.28 -11.70
C ASN A 153 9.27 7.67 -12.33
N VAL A 154 9.30 6.34 -12.44
CA VAL A 154 10.48 5.58 -12.91
C VAL A 154 10.98 6.04 -14.28
N PRO A 155 10.14 6.20 -15.33
CA PRO A 155 10.61 6.73 -16.62
C PRO A 155 11.27 8.11 -16.52
N LEU A 156 10.68 9.04 -15.78
CA LEU A 156 11.21 10.41 -15.65
C LEU A 156 12.51 10.45 -14.83
N MET A 157 12.58 9.67 -13.75
CA MET A 157 13.79 9.52 -12.94
C MET A 157 14.92 8.89 -13.75
N ALA A 158 14.59 7.87 -14.55
CA ALA A 158 15.56 7.16 -15.37
C ALA A 158 16.17 8.08 -16.44
N GLN A 159 15.32 8.89 -17.09
CA GLN A 159 15.76 9.94 -18.01
C GLN A 159 16.65 10.97 -17.31
N THR A 160 16.31 11.36 -16.07
CA THR A 160 17.07 12.38 -15.32
C THR A 160 18.46 11.90 -14.91
N LEU A 161 18.59 10.61 -14.56
CA LEU A 161 19.83 10.01 -14.06
C LEU A 161 20.63 9.25 -15.13
N ASP A 162 20.17 9.26 -16.38
CA ASP A 162 20.75 8.51 -17.50
C ASP A 162 20.90 7.02 -17.16
N THR A 163 19.77 6.38 -16.87
CA THR A 163 19.66 4.96 -16.47
C THR A 163 18.55 4.28 -17.25
N GLU A 164 18.51 2.96 -17.19
CA GLU A 164 17.34 2.20 -17.65
C GLU A 164 16.11 2.50 -16.79
N PRO A 165 14.89 2.45 -17.37
CA PRO A 165 13.63 2.69 -16.66
C PRO A 165 13.21 1.51 -15.79
N LEU A 166 14.11 1.05 -14.92
CA LEU A 166 13.89 0.00 -13.92
C LEU A 166 14.39 0.49 -12.56
N LEU A 167 13.68 0.10 -11.49
CA LEU A 167 14.00 0.50 -10.13
C LEU A 167 14.11 -0.73 -9.22
N VAL A 168 15.25 -0.85 -8.53
CA VAL A 168 15.44 -1.81 -7.44
C VAL A 168 15.29 -1.10 -6.10
N VAL A 169 14.29 -1.51 -5.31
CA VAL A 169 14.05 -1.00 -3.96
C VAL A 169 14.85 -1.83 -2.96
N ALA A 170 15.86 -1.24 -2.32
CA ALA A 170 16.71 -1.95 -1.39
C ALA A 170 15.94 -2.39 -0.13
N ARG A 171 16.12 -3.66 0.23
CA ARG A 171 15.62 -4.26 1.48
C ARG A 171 16.76 -4.49 2.46
N ASP A 172 17.84 -5.08 1.98
CA ASP A 172 19.06 -5.37 2.73
C ASP A 172 20.29 -5.02 1.87
N GLY A 173 21.45 -4.94 2.51
CA GLY A 173 22.73 -4.78 1.83
C GLY A 173 23.64 -3.78 2.50
N THR A 174 24.85 -3.63 1.95
CA THR A 174 25.80 -2.60 2.35
C THR A 174 25.58 -1.38 1.48
N GLY A 175 24.75 -0.46 1.96
CA GLY A 175 24.64 0.87 1.38
C GLY A 175 25.88 1.72 1.69
N PRO A 176 26.24 2.67 0.81
CA PRO A 176 27.47 3.48 0.97
C PRO A 176 27.36 4.54 2.06
N ASP A 177 26.15 4.99 2.43
CA ASP A 177 25.93 5.99 3.48
C ASP A 177 25.11 5.44 4.67
N PRO A 178 25.66 5.41 5.89
CA PRO A 178 24.93 4.95 7.08
C PRO A 178 23.76 5.86 7.50
N LYS A 179 23.66 7.08 6.96
CA LYS A 179 22.53 7.99 7.21
C LYS A 179 21.30 7.64 6.38
N ILE A 180 21.43 6.69 5.44
CA ILE A 180 20.33 6.17 4.65
C ILE A 180 19.97 4.79 5.20
N THR A 181 18.71 4.61 5.59
CA THR A 181 18.20 3.32 6.07
C THR A 181 17.28 2.72 5.01
N PRO A 182 17.48 1.45 4.60
CA PRO A 182 16.58 0.78 3.66
C PRO A 182 15.11 0.96 4.04
N LEU A 183 14.28 1.22 3.02
CA LEU A 183 12.83 1.34 3.16
C LEU A 183 12.19 0.34 2.21
N PRO A 184 12.16 -0.96 2.59
CA PRO A 184 11.76 -2.03 1.70
C PRO A 184 10.31 -1.89 1.22
N VAL A 185 10.00 -2.62 0.16
CA VAL A 185 8.61 -2.81 -0.26
C VAL A 185 7.88 -3.57 0.84
N ASP A 186 6.74 -3.03 1.27
CA ASP A 186 5.89 -3.63 2.29
C ASP A 186 4.41 -3.56 1.84
N THR A 187 3.60 -4.52 2.29
CA THR A 187 2.14 -4.47 2.13
C THR A 187 1.43 -3.82 3.31
N ALA A 188 2.17 -3.38 4.35
CA ALA A 188 1.58 -2.89 5.59
C ALA A 188 0.79 -1.60 5.41
N ARG A 189 1.10 -0.84 4.34
CA ARG A 189 0.35 0.36 3.94
C ARG A 189 -0.89 0.07 3.10
N ILE A 190 -1.16 -1.17 2.71
CA ILE A 190 -2.39 -1.53 1.99
C ILE A 190 -3.55 -1.62 3.00
N PRO A 191 -4.54 -0.72 2.96
CA PRO A 191 -5.66 -0.76 3.90
C PRO A 191 -6.48 -2.05 3.71
N ASN A 192 -6.93 -2.63 4.84
CA ASN A 192 -7.78 -3.82 4.85
C ASN A 192 -8.80 -3.75 6.00
N ASP A 193 -9.72 -2.78 5.92
CA ASP A 193 -10.73 -2.53 6.96
C ASP A 193 -11.98 -3.43 6.82
N HIS A 194 -11.95 -4.41 5.91
CA HIS A 194 -13.09 -5.25 5.58
C HIS A 194 -13.64 -6.00 6.80
N LEU A 195 -12.78 -6.45 7.73
CA LEU A 195 -13.22 -7.07 8.99
C LEU A 195 -14.04 -6.11 9.86
N GLN A 196 -13.64 -4.84 9.98
CA GLN A 196 -14.40 -3.84 10.74
C GLN A 196 -15.80 -3.62 10.12
N TYR A 197 -15.86 -3.58 8.79
CA TYR A 197 -17.14 -3.49 8.08
C TYR A 197 -17.99 -4.76 8.25
N VAL A 198 -17.41 -5.95 8.20
CA VAL A 198 -18.10 -7.22 8.52
C VAL A 198 -18.79 -7.11 9.87
N ILE A 199 -18.05 -6.72 10.92
CA ILE A 199 -18.60 -6.56 12.28
C ILE A 199 -19.73 -5.53 12.29
N THR A 200 -19.55 -4.40 11.60
CA THR A 200 -20.55 -3.33 11.56
C THR A 200 -21.85 -3.80 10.89
N TRP A 201 -21.79 -4.42 9.72
CA TRP A 201 -22.98 -4.84 8.99
C TRP A 201 -23.77 -5.93 9.71
N PHE A 202 -23.09 -6.93 10.27
CA PHE A 202 -23.76 -7.97 11.05
C PHE A 202 -24.34 -7.42 12.36
N SER A 203 -23.65 -6.48 13.03
CA SER A 203 -24.18 -5.82 14.24
C SER A 203 -25.44 -4.99 13.93
N LEU A 204 -25.42 -4.22 12.84
CA LEU A 204 -26.59 -3.46 12.38
C LEU A 204 -27.75 -4.39 12.02
N ALA A 205 -27.49 -5.51 11.33
CA ALA A 205 -28.50 -6.51 11.01
C ALA A 205 -29.15 -7.09 12.28
N ALA A 206 -28.34 -7.45 13.29
CA ALA A 206 -28.81 -7.99 14.55
C ALA A 206 -29.69 -6.97 15.32
N ILE A 207 -29.23 -5.72 15.44
CA ILE A 207 -29.97 -4.64 16.10
C ILE A 207 -31.28 -4.36 15.36
N TRP A 208 -31.26 -4.31 14.03
CA TRP A 208 -32.44 -4.08 13.19
C TRP A 208 -33.51 -5.17 13.38
N LEU A 209 -33.10 -6.44 13.37
CA LEU A 209 -33.99 -7.57 13.64
C LEU A 209 -34.54 -7.52 15.06
N ALA A 210 -33.69 -7.25 16.07
CA ALA A 210 -34.12 -7.14 17.46
C ALA A 210 -35.18 -6.04 17.63
N MET A 211 -34.94 -4.84 17.08
CA MET A 211 -35.91 -3.74 17.12
C MET A 211 -37.21 -4.09 16.39
N THR A 212 -37.12 -4.73 15.22
CA THR A 212 -38.30 -5.20 14.46
C THR A 212 -39.15 -6.16 15.31
N VAL A 213 -38.51 -7.16 15.95
CA VAL A 213 -39.21 -8.14 16.81
C VAL A 213 -39.84 -7.46 18.02
N LEU A 214 -39.11 -6.58 18.71
CA LEU A 214 -39.62 -5.85 19.88
C LEU A 214 -40.81 -4.96 19.52
N PHE A 215 -40.74 -4.26 18.39
CA PHE A 215 -41.82 -3.42 17.89
C PHE A 215 -43.09 -4.24 17.57
N LEU A 216 -42.93 -5.39 16.89
CA LEU A 216 -44.04 -6.30 16.59
C LEU A 216 -44.65 -6.92 17.84
N ARG A 217 -43.84 -7.27 18.85
CA ARG A 217 -44.32 -7.77 20.16
C ARG A 217 -45.11 -6.72 20.92
N ARG A 218 -44.61 -5.49 21.02
CA ARG A 218 -45.31 -4.38 21.70
C ARG A 218 -46.67 -4.07 21.04
N ARG A 219 -46.77 -4.18 19.72
CA ARG A 219 -48.04 -3.97 19.00
C ARG A 219 -49.09 -5.08 19.19
N ARG A 220 -48.69 -6.25 19.66
CA ARG A 220 -49.60 -7.37 19.95
C ARG A 220 -50.06 -7.39 21.41
N ALA A 221 -49.48 -6.57 22.30
CA ALA A 221 -49.92 -6.48 23.68
C ALA A 221 -51.34 -5.87 23.75
N PRO A 222 -52.28 -6.47 24.52
CA PRO A 222 -53.63 -5.93 24.68
C PRO A 222 -53.56 -4.55 25.36
N ALA A 223 -54.46 -3.64 24.95
CA ALA A 223 -54.58 -2.34 25.59
C ALA A 223 -54.94 -2.53 27.07
N THR A 224 -54.16 -1.92 27.97
CA THR A 224 -54.49 -1.86 29.39
C THR A 224 -55.86 -1.20 29.55
N PRO A 225 -56.84 -1.82 30.24
CA PRO A 225 -58.13 -1.19 30.46
C PRO A 225 -57.90 0.07 31.31
N LYS A 226 -58.47 1.20 30.87
CA LYS A 226 -58.58 2.38 31.73
C LYS A 226 -59.52 2.01 32.88
N VAL A 227 -59.04 2.14 34.10
CA VAL A 227 -59.88 2.13 35.29
C VAL A 227 -60.39 3.56 35.44
N ASP A 228 -61.70 3.74 35.25
CA ASP A 228 -62.41 5.00 35.55
C ASP A 228 -62.61 5.16 37.06
#